data_AF-Q4TFT8-F1
#
_entry.id   AF-Q4TFT8-F1
#
_cell.length_a   1.000
_cell.length_b   1.000
_cell.length_c   1.000
_cell.angle_alpha   90.00
_cell.angle_beta   90.00
_cell.angle_gamma   90.00
#
_symmetry.space_group_name_H-M   'P 1'
#
loop_
_entity.id
_entity.type
_entity.pdbx_description
1 polymer ?
#
loop_
_entity_poly.entity_id
_entity_poly.type
_entity_poly.pdbx_seq_one_letter_code
_entity_poly.pdbx_strand_id
1 'polypeptide(L)'
;CVLSRILQTQMLDMRDIEDLYPLYHRVEQHLQDFPKQRGDLHIEGPYDKEFLEMLQKCPAEDDGSVEYAATKIHQYLITKTAKDCSIMVALVPSGDKEEEDEGWLKGSRAPPFTSLVSILDLDPKPFDSILSTMRLDQQIVSYYLKTCSAL
;
A
#
# COMPACT_ATOMS: atom_id res chain seq x y z
N CYS A 1 7.59 10.66 -10.42
CA CYS A 1 6.18 11.12 -10.39
C CYS A 1 5.44 10.47 -9.21
N VAL A 2 4.20 10.88 -8.91
CA VAL A 2 3.41 10.31 -7.80
C VAL A 2 3.24 8.80 -7.94
N LEU A 3 2.91 8.31 -9.14
CA LEU A 3 2.77 6.87 -9.42
C LEU A 3 4.03 6.06 -9.10
N SER A 4 5.21 6.58 -9.41
CA SER A 4 6.48 5.89 -9.10
C SER A 4 6.72 5.76 -7.59
N ARG A 5 6.30 6.74 -6.78
CA ARG A 5 6.41 6.65 -5.32
C ARG A 5 5.41 5.67 -4.72
N ILE A 6 4.19 5.64 -5.26
CA ILE A 6 3.18 4.64 -4.89
C ILE A 6 3.69 3.24 -5.22
N LEU A 7 4.20 3.02 -6.43
CA LEU A 7 4.77 1.73 -6.85
C LEU A 7 5.93 1.29 -5.95
N GLN A 8 6.86 2.19 -5.62
CA GLN A 8 7.94 1.88 -4.67
C GLN A 8 7.41 1.44 -3.30
N THR A 9 6.31 2.04 -2.83
CA THR A 9 5.65 1.66 -1.57
C THR A 9 4.96 0.31 -1.71
N GLN A 10 4.33 0.03 -2.86
CA GLN A 10 3.72 -1.27 -3.18
C GLN A 10 4.76 -2.40 -3.32
N MET A 11 6.04 -2.07 -3.49
CA MET A 11 7.15 -3.01 -3.60
C MET A 11 7.95 -3.17 -2.30
N LEU A 12 7.50 -2.59 -1.18
CA LEU A 12 8.16 -2.76 0.13
C LEU A 12 8.20 -4.21 0.58
N ASP A 13 7.15 -4.98 0.27
CA ASP A 13 7.15 -6.43 0.39
C ASP A 13 6.57 -7.05 -0.89
N MET A 14 7.41 -7.83 -1.58
CA MET A 14 7.03 -8.54 -2.81
C MET A 14 6.61 -9.99 -2.54
N ARG A 15 6.51 -10.39 -1.27
CA ARG A 15 5.97 -11.70 -0.89
C ARG A 15 4.49 -11.79 -1.22
N ASP A 16 4.08 -12.96 -1.64
CA ASP A 16 2.68 -13.30 -1.73
C ASP A 16 2.11 -13.55 -0.33
N ILE A 17 0.78 -13.48 -0.21
CA ILE A 17 0.10 -13.69 1.07
C ILE A 17 0.37 -15.10 1.64
N GLU A 18 0.63 -16.08 0.77
CA GLU A 18 1.00 -17.44 1.16
C GLU A 18 2.35 -17.49 1.89
N ASP A 19 3.34 -16.71 1.43
CA ASP A 19 4.67 -16.63 2.04
C ASP A 19 4.67 -15.78 3.31
N LEU A 20 3.75 -14.82 3.42
CA LEU A 20 3.58 -14.01 4.62
C LEU A 20 2.88 -14.78 5.75
N TYR A 21 1.97 -15.69 5.41
CA TYR A 21 1.10 -16.35 6.39
C TYR A 21 1.85 -17.11 7.51
N PRO A 22 2.97 -17.82 7.25
CA PRO A 22 3.80 -18.40 8.31
C PRO A 22 4.36 -17.36 9.29
N LEU A 23 4.73 -16.17 8.82
CA LEU A 23 5.20 -15.08 9.67
C LEU A 23 4.06 -14.52 10.52
N TYR A 24 2.87 -14.35 9.94
CA TYR A 24 1.66 -13.99 10.68
C TYR A 24 1.38 -14.97 11.81
N HIS A 25 1.42 -16.28 11.52
CA HIS A 25 1.17 -17.32 12.52
C HIS A 25 2.22 -17.30 13.64
N ARG A 26 3.49 -17.01 13.33
CA ARG A 26 4.57 -16.86 14.33
C ARG A 26 4.25 -15.73 15.32
N VAL A 27 3.86 -14.57 14.81
CA VAL A 27 3.49 -13.41 15.64
C VAL A 27 2.21 -13.69 16.44
N GLU A 28 1.21 -14.33 15.82
CA GLU A 28 -0.04 -14.67 16.49
C GLU A 28 0.19 -15.62 17.67
N GLN A 29 0.97 -16.69 17.48
CA GLN A 29 1.35 -17.62 18.56
C GLN A 29 2.09 -16.90 19.68
N HIS A 30 3.07 -16.07 19.33
CA HIS A 30 3.83 -15.31 20.32
C HIS A 30 2.93 -14.37 21.14
N LEU A 31 1.97 -13.71 20.51
CA LEU A 31 1.02 -12.82 21.20
C LEU A 31 0.00 -13.57 22.05
N GLN A 32 -0.28 -14.85 21.79
CA GLN A 32 -1.09 -15.69 22.68
C GLN A 32 -0.38 -15.93 24.01
N ASP A 33 0.93 -16.21 23.96
CA ASP A 33 1.75 -16.44 25.16
C ASP A 33 2.14 -15.11 25.85
N PHE A 34 2.37 -14.05 25.08
CA PHE A 34 2.85 -12.75 25.54
C PHE A 34 1.96 -11.57 25.07
N PRO A 35 0.68 -11.48 25.51
CA PRO A 35 -0.27 -10.50 24.99
C PRO A 35 0.14 -9.03 25.25
N LYS A 36 0.96 -8.77 26.27
CA LYS A 36 1.45 -7.42 26.58
C LYS A 36 2.44 -6.88 25.54
N GLN A 37 3.11 -7.76 24.79
CA GLN A 37 4.07 -7.37 23.76
C GLN A 37 3.41 -6.89 22.46
N ARG A 38 2.07 -6.89 22.39
CA ARG A 38 1.32 -6.31 21.26
C ARG A 38 1.69 -4.83 21.02
N GLY A 39 1.93 -4.08 22.10
CA GLY A 39 2.40 -2.68 22.02
C GLY A 39 3.85 -2.59 21.56
N ASP A 40 4.73 -3.43 22.11
CA ASP A 40 6.16 -3.47 21.77
C ASP A 40 6.41 -3.83 20.29
N LEU A 41 5.52 -4.64 19.69
CA LEU A 41 5.55 -5.00 18.27
C LEU A 41 4.80 -4.00 17.37
N HIS A 42 4.34 -2.87 17.92
CA HIS A 42 3.62 -1.80 17.21
C HIS A 42 2.40 -2.28 16.41
N ILE A 43 1.71 -3.34 16.85
CA ILE A 43 0.64 -3.98 16.06
C ILE A 43 -0.47 -2.98 15.71
N GLU A 44 -0.83 -2.11 16.64
CA GLU A 44 -1.83 -1.04 16.47
C GLU A 44 -1.20 0.36 16.49
N GLY A 45 0.11 0.44 16.25
CA GLY A 45 0.90 1.66 16.43
C GLY A 45 1.38 1.88 17.88
N PRO A 46 1.87 3.10 18.20
CA PRO A 46 1.86 4.30 17.36
C PRO A 46 2.72 4.17 16.09
N TYR A 47 2.30 4.82 15.01
CA TYR A 47 3.01 4.87 13.72
C TYR A 47 3.90 6.12 13.65
N ASP A 48 4.92 6.14 14.50
CA ASP A 48 5.84 7.27 14.63
C ASP A 48 7.14 7.08 13.82
N LYS A 49 8.17 7.86 14.15
CA LYS A 49 9.47 7.78 13.47
C LYS A 49 10.20 6.48 13.77
N GLU A 50 10.07 5.93 14.97
CA GLU A 50 10.72 4.68 15.36
C GLU A 50 10.14 3.50 14.56
N PHE A 51 8.80 3.49 14.42
CA PHE A 51 8.12 2.55 13.52
C PHE A 51 8.63 2.64 12.08
N LEU A 52 8.82 3.86 11.55
CA LEU A 52 9.36 4.05 10.20
C LEU A 52 10.80 3.55 10.07
N GLU A 53 11.65 3.79 11.07
CA GLU A 53 13.04 3.30 11.07
C GLU A 53 13.12 1.77 11.14
N MET A 54 12.26 1.14 11.95
CA MET A 54 12.13 -0.32 12.03
C MET A 54 11.82 -0.91 10.64
N LEU A 55 10.85 -0.34 9.92
CA LEU A 55 10.48 -0.78 8.57
C LEU A 55 11.65 -0.69 7.57
N GLN A 56 12.46 0.37 7.66
CA GLN A 56 13.57 0.61 6.74
C GLN A 56 14.78 -0.29 7.04
N LYS A 57 15.00 -0.63 8.31
CA LYS A 57 16.13 -1.45 8.78
C LYS A 57 15.83 -2.95 8.76
N CYS A 58 14.64 -3.36 8.31
CA CYS A 58 14.24 -4.75 8.25
C CYS A 58 15.23 -5.58 7.41
N PRO A 59 15.76 -6.69 7.94
CA PRO A 59 16.63 -7.58 7.18
C PRO A 59 15.93 -8.14 5.93
N ALA A 60 16.74 -8.56 4.95
CA ALA A 60 16.25 -9.25 3.77
C ALA A 60 15.81 -10.70 4.12
N GLU A 61 16.67 -11.41 4.83
CA GLU A 61 16.50 -12.82 5.22
C GLU A 61 15.82 -12.95 6.59
N ASP A 62 15.04 -14.03 6.75
CA ASP A 62 14.36 -14.35 8.01
C ASP A 62 15.36 -14.88 9.03
N ASP A 63 15.52 -14.18 10.14
CA ASP A 63 16.38 -14.56 11.27
C ASP A 63 15.67 -15.45 12.30
N GLY A 64 14.40 -15.79 12.05
CA GLY A 64 13.55 -16.59 12.94
C GLY A 64 12.92 -15.79 14.08
N SER A 65 13.21 -14.50 14.22
CA SER A 65 12.68 -13.65 15.28
C SER A 65 11.21 -13.30 15.07
N VAL A 66 10.55 -12.88 16.16
CA VAL A 66 9.16 -12.38 16.11
C VAL A 66 9.16 -10.93 15.61
N GLU A 67 10.20 -10.17 15.94
CA GLU A 67 10.41 -8.79 15.51
C GLU A 67 10.57 -8.71 13.99
N TYR A 68 11.33 -9.63 13.38
CA TYR A 68 11.41 -9.77 11.92
C TYR A 68 10.04 -10.05 11.32
N ALA A 69 9.34 -11.05 11.85
CA ALA A 69 8.03 -11.45 11.35
C ALA A 69 7.01 -10.30 11.45
N ALA A 70 6.98 -9.59 12.58
CA ALA A 70 6.14 -8.41 12.79
C ALA A 70 6.49 -7.29 11.81
N THR A 71 7.78 -7.03 11.59
CA THR A 71 8.23 -5.99 10.65
C THR A 71 7.81 -6.31 9.21
N LYS A 72 7.91 -7.58 8.78
CA LYS A 72 7.43 -8.02 7.46
C LYS A 72 5.92 -7.89 7.32
N ILE A 73 5.17 -8.25 8.34
CA ILE A 73 3.72 -8.05 8.39
C ILE A 73 3.38 -6.56 8.20
N HIS A 74 4.09 -5.65 8.90
CA HIS A 74 3.88 -4.22 8.73
C HIS A 74 4.21 -3.73 7.31
N GLN A 75 5.33 -4.18 6.72
CA GLN A 75 5.67 -3.88 5.32
C GLN A 75 4.56 -4.34 4.36
N TYR A 76 3.98 -5.51 4.60
CA TYR A 76 2.85 -6.02 3.82
C TYR A 76 1.58 -5.18 3.99
N LEU A 77 1.20 -4.81 5.22
CA LEU A 77 -0.01 -4.00 5.46
C LEU A 77 0.10 -2.60 4.84
N ILE A 78 1.31 -2.01 4.84
CA ILE A 78 1.60 -0.75 4.15
C ILE A 78 1.51 -0.94 2.64
N THR A 79 2.08 -2.02 2.11
CA THR A 79 1.96 -2.39 0.68
C THR A 79 0.50 -2.52 0.28
N LYS A 80 -0.32 -3.18 1.10
CA LYS A 80 -1.76 -3.34 0.88
C LYS A 80 -2.51 -2.01 0.93
N THR A 81 -2.14 -1.12 1.85
CA THR A 81 -2.67 0.26 1.91
C THR A 81 -2.36 1.01 0.61
N ALA A 82 -1.12 0.92 0.11
CA ALA A 82 -0.72 1.55 -1.15
C ALA A 82 -1.37 0.92 -2.40
N LYS A 83 -1.75 -0.36 -2.35
CA LYS A 83 -2.52 -1.04 -3.41
C LYS A 83 -3.98 -0.58 -3.45
N ASP A 84 -4.55 -0.24 -2.29
CA ASP A 84 -5.95 0.18 -2.14
C ASP A 84 -6.15 1.70 -2.11
N CYS A 85 -5.08 2.50 -2.27
CA CYS A 85 -5.17 3.96 -2.21
C CYS A 85 -5.75 4.59 -3.49
N SER A 86 -6.32 5.78 -3.37
CA SER A 86 -6.86 6.55 -4.49
C SER A 86 -5.94 7.72 -4.88
N ILE A 87 -5.90 8.07 -6.17
CA ILE A 87 -5.20 9.27 -6.65
C ILE A 87 -6.24 10.28 -7.15
N MET A 88 -6.27 11.44 -6.52
CA MET A 88 -7.11 12.56 -6.93
C MET A 88 -6.28 13.55 -7.76
N VAL A 89 -6.77 13.88 -8.95
CA VAL A 89 -6.16 14.90 -9.83
C VAL A 89 -7.18 16.01 -10.06
N ALA A 90 -6.89 17.20 -9.52
CA ALA A 90 -7.69 18.40 -9.76
C ALA A 90 -7.04 19.22 -10.89
N LEU A 91 -7.84 19.63 -11.87
CA LEU A 91 -7.41 20.48 -12.97
C LEU A 91 -8.09 21.84 -12.82
N VAL A 92 -7.28 22.89 -12.64
CA VAL A 92 -7.74 24.27 -12.53
C VAL A 92 -7.41 24.98 -13.83
N PRO A 93 -8.39 25.58 -14.52
CA PRO A 93 -8.10 26.43 -15.68
C PRO A 93 -7.14 27.54 -15.27
N SER A 94 -5.99 27.61 -15.92
CA SER A 94 -5.07 28.72 -15.78
C SER A 94 -5.69 29.88 -16.55
N GLY A 95 -6.20 30.90 -15.86
CA GLY A 95 -6.82 32.05 -16.50
C GLY A 95 -5.89 32.65 -17.55
N ASP A 96 -6.37 32.73 -18.79
CA ASP A 96 -5.70 33.51 -19.81
C ASP A 96 -5.65 34.96 -19.31
N LYS A 97 -4.44 35.50 -19.15
CA LYS A 97 -4.29 36.96 -19.23
C LYS A 97 -4.84 37.35 -20.59
N GLU A 98 -5.83 38.23 -20.60
CA GLU A 98 -6.37 38.83 -21.82
C GLU A 98 -5.20 39.45 -22.62
N GLU A 99 -4.72 38.75 -23.63
CA GLU A 99 -4.03 39.38 -24.75
C GLU A 99 -5.08 39.59 -25.83
N GLU A 100 -5.63 40.82 -25.85
CA GLU A 100 -6.16 41.44 -27.06
C GLU A 100 -5.06 41.37 -28.12
N ASP A 101 -5.11 40.40 -29.02
CA ASP A 101 -4.56 40.63 -30.35
C ASP A 101 -5.28 39.81 -31.41
N GLU A 102 -5.58 40.52 -32.50
CA GLU A 102 -6.40 40.12 -33.62
C GLU A 102 -5.69 39.06 -34.45
N GLY A 103 -6.31 37.90 -34.68
CA GLY A 103 -5.69 36.88 -35.55
C GLY A 103 -6.42 35.56 -35.59
N TRP A 104 -7.27 35.40 -36.59
CA TRP A 104 -8.09 34.23 -36.94
C TRP A 104 -7.30 32.93 -37.31
N LEU A 105 -6.36 32.47 -36.48
CA LEU A 105 -5.70 31.17 -36.66
C LEU A 105 -5.30 30.51 -35.32
N LYS A 106 -6.20 30.47 -34.33
CA LYS A 106 -5.96 29.63 -33.13
C LYS A 106 -6.50 28.23 -33.36
N GLY A 107 -5.62 27.34 -33.80
CA GLY A 107 -5.84 25.89 -33.72
C GLY A 107 -6.29 25.53 -32.31
N SER A 108 -7.22 24.58 -32.20
CA SER A 108 -7.92 24.13 -30.99
C SER A 108 -6.94 23.64 -29.89
N ARG A 109 -6.22 24.56 -29.24
CA ARG A 109 -5.40 24.27 -28.07
C ARG A 109 -6.31 24.43 -26.86
N ALA A 110 -6.60 23.33 -26.18
CA ALA A 110 -7.30 23.36 -24.90
C ALA A 110 -6.59 24.37 -23.98
N PRO A 111 -7.36 25.17 -23.20
CA PRO A 111 -6.78 26.18 -22.33
C PRO A 111 -5.77 25.54 -21.36
N PRO A 112 -4.71 26.27 -20.98
CA PRO A 112 -3.72 25.73 -20.05
C PRO A 112 -4.40 25.39 -18.72
N PHE A 113 -4.12 24.20 -18.16
CA PHE A 113 -4.59 23.81 -16.83
C PHE A 113 -3.40 23.71 -15.89
N THR A 114 -3.59 24.17 -14.65
CA THR A 114 -2.73 23.82 -13.52
C THR A 114 -3.29 22.56 -12.87
N SER A 115 -2.44 21.56 -12.62
CA SER A 115 -2.86 20.32 -11.96
C SER A 115 -2.38 20.24 -10.51
N LEU A 116 -3.22 19.71 -9.65
CA LEU A 116 -2.91 19.33 -8.28
C LEU A 116 -3.16 17.83 -8.14
N VAL A 117 -2.22 17.11 -7.53
CA VAL A 117 -2.33 15.67 -7.32
C VAL A 117 -2.29 15.38 -5.82
N SER A 118 -3.22 14.56 -5.34
CA SER A 118 -3.30 14.12 -3.95
C SER A 118 -3.51 12.61 -3.89
N ILE A 119 -3.09 11.99 -2.79
CA ILE A 119 -3.30 10.58 -2.50
C ILE A 119 -4.29 10.50 -1.35
N LEU A 120 -5.32 9.67 -1.49
CA LEU A 120 -6.39 9.47 -0.51
C LEU A 120 -6.40 8.00 -0.05
N ASP A 121 -7.20 7.71 0.98
CA ASP A 121 -7.42 6.36 1.51
C ASP A 121 -6.15 5.67 2.04
N LEU A 122 -5.38 6.41 2.84
CA LEU A 122 -4.09 5.97 3.40
C LEU A 122 -4.18 5.44 4.84
N ASP A 123 -5.36 4.99 5.25
CA ASP A 123 -5.56 4.39 6.57
C ASP A 123 -4.86 3.01 6.62
N PRO A 124 -3.98 2.76 7.61
CA PRO A 124 -3.31 1.48 7.73
C PRO A 124 -4.28 0.31 7.82
N LYS A 125 -4.01 -0.75 7.05
CA LYS A 125 -4.80 -1.99 7.16
C LYS A 125 -4.56 -2.64 8.54
N PRO A 126 -5.62 -3.12 9.21
CA PRO A 126 -5.47 -3.74 10.52
C PRO A 126 -4.78 -5.11 10.41
N PHE A 127 -4.05 -5.50 11.46
CA PHE A 127 -3.31 -6.76 11.54
C PHE A 127 -4.20 -7.98 11.24
N ASP A 128 -5.36 -8.04 11.86
CA ASP A 128 -6.29 -9.18 11.74
C ASP A 128 -6.87 -9.33 10.31
N SER A 129 -6.72 -8.32 9.45
CA SER A 129 -7.17 -8.41 8.05
C SER A 129 -6.39 -9.43 7.23
N ILE A 130 -5.19 -9.83 7.66
CA ILE A 130 -4.34 -10.80 6.95
C ILE A 130 -5.07 -12.12 6.74
N LEU A 131 -5.77 -12.62 7.77
CA LEU A 131 -6.53 -13.86 7.69
C LEU A 131 -7.64 -13.81 6.63
N SER A 132 -8.39 -12.70 6.60
CA SER A 132 -9.42 -12.50 5.56
C SER A 132 -8.81 -12.38 4.16
N THR A 133 -7.62 -11.79 4.05
CA THR A 133 -6.93 -11.59 2.78
C THR A 133 -6.46 -12.90 2.20
N MET A 134 -5.85 -13.77 3.01
CA MET A 134 -5.45 -15.11 2.59
C MET A 134 -6.64 -15.91 2.07
N ARG A 135 -7.78 -15.88 2.78
CA ARG A 135 -8.99 -16.59 2.34
C ARG A 135 -9.53 -16.05 1.01
N LEU A 136 -9.55 -14.73 0.86
CA LEU A 136 -10.02 -14.08 -0.37
C LEU A 136 -9.11 -14.42 -1.55
N ASP A 137 -7.80 -14.40 -1.35
CA ASP A 137 -6.80 -14.73 -2.37
C ASP A 137 -6.99 -16.17 -2.88
N GLN A 138 -7.08 -17.14 -1.97
CA GLN A 138 -7.38 -18.55 -2.31
C GLN A 138 -8.70 -18.70 -3.08
N GLN A 139 -9.74 -17.95 -2.69
CA GLN A 139 -11.01 -17.96 -3.41
C GLN A 139 -10.87 -17.41 -4.83
N ILE A 140 -10.18 -16.29 -5.01
CA ILE A 140 -9.94 -15.66 -6.32
C ILE A 140 -9.17 -16.63 -7.22
N VAL A 141 -8.04 -17.16 -6.75
CA VAL A 141 -7.20 -18.09 -7.51
C VAL A 141 -7.98 -19.35 -7.87
N SER A 142 -8.68 -19.96 -6.91
CA SER A 142 -9.45 -21.19 -7.16
C SER A 142 -10.56 -20.98 -8.19
N TYR A 143 -11.25 -19.83 -8.16
CA TYR A 143 -12.31 -19.52 -9.10
C TYR A 143 -11.76 -19.24 -10.50
N TYR A 144 -10.65 -18.49 -10.58
CA TYR A 144 -9.96 -18.22 -11.84
C TYR A 144 -9.51 -19.53 -12.52
N LEU A 145 -8.83 -20.42 -11.78
CA LEU A 145 -8.34 -21.70 -12.31
C LEU A 145 -9.48 -22.63 -12.76
N LYS A 146 -10.59 -22.69 -12.03
CA LYS A 146 -11.78 -23.45 -12.42
C LYS A 146 -12.38 -22.93 -13.73
N THR A 147 -12.43 -21.61 -13.89
CA THR A 147 -12.97 -20.97 -15.09
C THR A 147 -12.06 -21.23 -16.30
N CYS A 148 -10.74 -21.10 -16.13
CA CYS A 148 -9.78 -21.38 -17.21
C CYS A 148 -9.73 -22.86 -17.61
N SER A 149 -9.98 -23.79 -16.68
CA SER A 149 -10.01 -25.23 -16.98
C SER A 149 -11.32 -25.68 -17.65
N ALA A 150 -12.33 -24.80 -17.69
CA ALA A 150 -13.63 -25.04 -18.33
C ALA A 150 -13.75 -24.40 -19.74
N LEU A 151 -12.70 -23.68 -20.19
CA LEU A 151 -12.54 -23.09 -21.52
C LEU A 151 -11.64 -23.97 -22.39
#